data_AF-A0AAP0RL47-F1
#
_entry.id   AF-A0AAP0RL47-F1
#
_cell.length_a   1.000
_cell.length_b   1.000
_cell.length_c   1.000
_cell.angle_alpha   90.00
_cell.angle_beta   90.00
_cell.angle_gamma   90.00
#
_symmetry.space_group_name_H-M   'P 1'
#
loop_
_entity.id
_entity.type
_entity.pdbx_description
1 polymer ?
#
loop_
_entity_poly.entity_id
_entity_poly.type
_entity_poly.pdbx_seq_one_letter_code
_entity_poly.pdbx_strand_id
1 'polypeptide(L)'
;MPVGVPAVILIAVAVVFPAAVVLCGFPATLTLERAFPLDHRVEMSQLRARDRVRHGRMLQTAGGVVDFPVEGTYDPYLVGLYFTRVQLGSPAKEFYVQIDTGSDVLWVSCSSCNGCPQSSGLQINLEFFDPGSSSTASLISCSDQRCNLGLQSSDSGCSTQNNQCSYSFQYGDGSGTSGYYVADLMHLDTIVEGSLTENTSASIVFGCSISQTGDLTKSDRAVDGIFGFGQQPMSVISQLSSQGVTPKAFSHCLKGTDGGGGILVLGEIVEPNVVYSPLVPSQPHYNLNLQSISVNGQTLSIDPAVFATSSNRGTIVDSGTTLAYLAEEAYDPFVSAITNTVSQSVRPVLSKGTQCYLITSSVSEIFPLVSLNFAGGASMILKPEDYLLQQNSVGGAAVWCIGFQKIQGQGITILGDLVLKDKIFVYDLAGQRIGWANYDCSLSVNVSTTTNAGKSEYVNAGQLGESSSLQNVPYKLIPISIITFLLHILVFHSLLFL
;
A
#
# COMPACT_ATOMS: atom_id res chain seq x y z
N MET A 1 36.75 -67.46 11.80
CA MET A 1 35.97 -66.61 12.72
C MET A 1 36.67 -65.28 12.86
N PRO A 2 36.29 -64.26 12.08
CA PRO A 2 36.90 -62.95 12.12
C PRO A 2 36.07 -61.95 12.93
N VAL A 3 36.78 -61.24 13.80
CA VAL A 3 36.74 -59.79 14.10
C VAL A 3 35.39 -59.07 14.01
N GLY A 4 34.89 -58.69 15.19
CA GLY A 4 33.85 -57.68 15.35
C GLY A 4 34.37 -56.28 14.99
N VAL A 5 33.65 -55.62 14.09
CA VAL A 5 33.83 -54.19 13.77
C VAL A 5 32.50 -53.38 13.72
N PRO A 6 31.27 -53.94 13.60
CA PRO A 6 30.09 -53.08 13.46
C PRO A 6 29.58 -52.49 14.80
N ALA A 7 29.98 -53.03 15.95
CA ALA A 7 29.54 -52.52 17.26
C ALA A 7 30.36 -51.32 17.77
N VAL A 8 31.60 -51.14 17.31
CA VAL A 8 32.50 -50.08 17.84
C VAL A 8 32.18 -48.71 17.23
N ILE A 9 31.66 -48.67 15.99
CA ILE A 9 31.34 -47.42 15.29
C ILE A 9 30.01 -46.82 15.80
N LEU A 10 29.04 -47.66 16.15
CA LEU A 10 27.75 -47.20 16.72
C LEU A 10 27.89 -46.61 18.12
N ILE A 11 28.84 -47.09 18.93
CA ILE A 11 29.13 -46.54 20.26
C ILE A 11 29.91 -45.22 20.17
N ALA A 12 30.80 -45.07 19.18
CA ALA A 12 31.55 -43.82 18.97
C ALA A 12 30.65 -42.63 18.58
N VAL A 13 29.55 -42.86 17.85
CA VAL A 13 28.63 -41.77 17.45
C VAL A 13 27.65 -41.40 18.58
N ALA A 14 27.26 -42.36 19.43
CA ALA A 14 26.31 -42.11 20.54
C ALA A 14 26.94 -41.42 21.77
N VAL A 15 28.27 -41.49 21.96
CA VAL A 15 28.96 -40.89 23.12
C VAL A 15 29.63 -39.55 22.79
N VAL A 16 29.91 -39.26 21.52
CA VAL A 16 30.58 -38.00 21.13
C VAL A 16 29.59 -36.82 20.99
N PHE A 17 28.30 -37.09 20.77
CA PHE A 17 27.31 -36.01 20.60
C PHE A 17 26.79 -35.38 21.92
N PRO A 18 26.69 -36.09 23.07
CA PRO A 18 26.34 -35.44 24.34
C PRO A 18 27.53 -34.80 25.07
N ALA A 19 28.77 -35.23 24.77
CA ALA A 19 29.98 -34.71 25.44
C ALA A 19 30.37 -33.30 24.96
N ALA A 20 29.95 -32.89 23.77
CA ALA A 20 30.16 -31.52 23.26
C ALA A 20 29.24 -30.48 23.93
N VAL A 21 28.17 -30.90 24.59
CA VAL A 21 27.18 -30.00 25.23
C VAL A 21 27.48 -29.75 26.72
N VAL A 22 28.34 -30.57 27.36
CA VAL A 22 28.65 -30.46 28.80
C VAL A 22 30.04 -29.82 29.08
N LEU A 23 30.87 -29.60 28.05
CA LEU A 23 32.19 -28.96 28.19
C LEU A 23 32.20 -27.44 27.92
N CYS A 24 31.08 -26.85 27.48
CA CYS A 24 30.91 -25.40 27.39
C CYS A 24 30.11 -24.88 28.58
N GLY A 25 30.75 -24.84 29.75
CA GLY A 25 30.21 -24.09 30.89
C GLY A 25 30.07 -22.63 30.50
N PHE A 26 28.83 -22.12 30.45
CA PHE A 26 28.61 -20.68 30.38
C PHE A 26 29.23 -20.06 31.64
N PRO A 27 30.17 -19.11 31.54
CA PRO A 27 30.63 -18.42 32.73
C PRO A 27 29.46 -17.59 33.29
N ALA A 28 28.95 -17.99 34.46
CA ALA A 28 27.96 -17.23 35.25
C ALA A 28 28.60 -16.03 35.98
N THR A 29 29.55 -15.37 35.31
CA THR A 29 30.24 -14.18 35.78
C THR A 29 30.36 -13.23 34.60
N LEU A 30 29.53 -12.18 34.62
CA LEU A 30 29.66 -11.04 33.72
C LEU A 30 30.90 -10.25 34.13
N THR A 31 31.96 -10.36 33.35
CA THR A 31 33.10 -9.45 33.44
C THR A 31 32.63 -8.07 32.99
N LEU A 32 32.43 -7.17 33.96
CA LEU A 32 32.14 -5.77 33.69
C LEU A 32 33.42 -5.08 33.24
N GLU A 33 33.62 -5.04 31.93
CA GLU A 33 34.65 -4.20 31.34
C GLU A 33 34.15 -2.76 31.25
N ARG A 34 34.99 -1.83 31.70
CA ARG A 34 34.74 -0.41 31.46
C ARG A 34 34.84 -0.19 29.95
N ALA A 35 33.75 0.32 29.37
CA ALA A 35 33.74 0.66 27.96
C ALA A 35 34.72 1.79 27.59
N PHE A 36 35.26 2.50 28.59
CA PHE A 36 36.35 3.45 28.44
C PHE A 36 37.46 3.13 29.44
N PRO A 37 38.67 2.76 28.98
CA PRO A 37 39.84 2.58 29.84
C PRO A 37 40.19 3.86 30.61
N LEU A 38 40.74 3.73 31.82
CA LEU A 38 41.04 4.86 32.72
C LEU A 38 42.07 5.86 32.15
N ASP A 39 42.83 5.40 31.18
CA ASP A 39 43.92 6.04 30.46
C ASP A 39 43.47 6.70 29.14
N HIS A 40 42.21 6.53 28.73
CA HIS A 40 41.64 7.18 27.55
C HIS A 40 40.80 8.40 27.92
N ARG A 41 41.19 9.58 27.43
CA ARG A 41 40.35 10.78 27.52
C ARG A 41 39.24 10.69 26.47
N VAL A 42 38.01 10.62 26.94
CA VAL A 42 36.80 10.56 26.12
C VAL A 42 36.18 11.94 26.07
N GLU A 43 35.84 12.41 24.87
CA GLU A 43 35.16 13.68 24.71
C GLU A 43 33.78 13.68 25.40
N MET A 44 33.42 14.80 26.02
CA MET A 44 32.13 14.96 26.70
C MET A 44 30.94 14.76 25.74
N SER A 45 31.13 15.04 24.45
CA SER A 45 30.17 14.79 23.37
C SER A 45 29.84 13.29 23.22
N GLN A 46 30.84 12.42 23.29
CA GLN A 46 30.66 10.97 23.22
C GLN A 46 30.00 10.41 24.48
N LEU A 47 30.33 10.95 25.66
CA LEU A 47 29.66 10.58 26.91
C LEU A 47 28.17 10.97 26.90
N ARG A 48 27.85 12.18 26.41
CA ARG A 48 26.46 12.64 26.23
C ARG A 48 25.69 11.84 25.18
N ALA A 49 26.33 11.48 24.06
CA ALA A 49 25.72 10.65 23.03
C ALA A 49 25.36 9.27 23.58
N ARG A 50 26.27 8.67 24.37
CA ARG A 50 26.02 7.38 25.01
C ARG A 50 24.94 7.46 26.10
N ASP A 51 24.94 8.54 26.90
CA ASP A 51 23.92 8.74 27.93
C ASP A 51 22.53 8.99 27.32
N ARG A 52 22.46 9.67 26.15
CA ARG A 52 21.24 9.79 25.33
C ARG A 52 20.74 8.43 24.83
N VAL A 53 21.62 7.58 24.31
CA VAL A 53 21.25 6.22 23.87
C VAL A 53 20.76 5.37 25.04
N ARG A 54 21.37 5.51 26.23
CA ARG A 54 20.99 4.77 27.43
C ARG A 54 19.65 5.24 28.01
N HIS A 55 19.39 6.56 28.03
CA HIS A 55 18.13 7.13 28.52
C HIS A 55 16.99 7.01 27.51
N GLY A 56 17.27 7.01 26.20
CA GLY A 56 16.26 6.81 25.15
C GLY A 56 15.57 5.44 25.22
N ARG A 57 16.27 4.43 25.75
CA ARG A 57 15.74 3.07 25.88
C ARG A 57 14.71 2.89 27.01
N MET A 58 14.47 3.91 27.84
CA MET A 58 13.53 3.82 28.96
C MET A 58 12.17 4.52 28.74
N LEU A 59 11.93 5.16 27.58
CA LEU A 59 10.67 5.84 27.27
C LEU A 59 10.31 5.74 25.76
N GLN A 60 10.11 4.53 25.23
CA GLN A 60 9.60 4.31 23.87
C GLN A 60 8.09 4.07 23.90
N THR A 61 7.31 5.13 23.67
CA THR A 61 5.95 5.08 23.13
C THR A 61 5.63 6.49 22.61
N ALA A 62 5.82 6.71 21.30
CA ALA A 62 5.11 7.69 20.47
C ALA A 62 5.60 7.70 19.00
N GLY A 63 4.69 7.42 18.06
CA GLY A 63 4.61 8.01 16.72
C GLY A 63 5.71 7.73 15.69
N GLY A 64 5.85 6.48 15.24
CA GLY A 64 6.67 6.14 14.06
C GLY A 64 5.93 6.29 12.74
N VAL A 65 6.66 6.27 11.62
CA VAL A 65 6.10 6.22 10.25
C VAL A 65 6.11 4.76 9.81
N VAL A 66 4.97 4.23 9.36
CA VAL A 66 4.93 2.89 8.76
C VAL A 66 5.14 3.01 7.26
N ASP A 67 6.04 2.19 6.69
CA ASP A 67 6.30 2.12 5.26
C ASP A 67 5.70 0.85 4.66
N PHE A 68 5.18 0.96 3.44
CA PHE A 68 4.56 -0.13 2.72
C PHE A 68 5.15 -0.26 1.32
N PRO A 69 5.54 -1.46 0.87
CA PRO A 69 5.93 -1.66 -0.52
C PRO A 69 4.72 -1.42 -1.42
N VAL A 70 4.93 -0.78 -2.57
CA VAL A 70 3.88 -0.53 -3.56
C VAL A 70 4.28 -1.21 -4.87
N GLU A 71 3.35 -1.98 -5.41
CA GLU A 71 3.43 -2.65 -6.70
C GLU A 71 2.21 -2.27 -7.56
N GLY A 72 2.18 -2.72 -8.81
CA GLY A 72 1.10 -2.41 -9.76
C GLY A 72 1.34 -1.14 -10.58
N THR A 73 0.36 -0.75 -11.38
CA THR A 73 0.46 0.40 -12.30
C THR A 73 -0.92 0.95 -12.65
N TYR A 74 -0.99 2.25 -12.90
CA TYR A 74 -2.21 2.94 -13.36
C TYR A 74 -2.68 2.48 -14.75
N ASP A 75 -1.84 1.86 -15.57
CA ASP A 75 -2.18 1.55 -16.96
C ASP A 75 -3.31 0.49 -17.03
N PRO A 76 -4.52 0.86 -17.50
CA PRO A 76 -5.65 -0.05 -17.58
C PRO A 76 -5.48 -1.17 -18.61
N TYR A 77 -4.48 -1.11 -19.49
CA TYR A 77 -4.17 -2.17 -20.47
C TYR A 77 -3.17 -3.20 -19.92
N LEU A 78 -2.56 -2.93 -18.77
CA LEU A 78 -1.69 -3.85 -18.04
C LEU A 78 -2.40 -4.35 -16.77
N VAL A 79 -2.25 -3.62 -15.67
CA VAL A 79 -2.77 -3.97 -14.34
C VAL A 79 -3.92 -3.05 -13.96
N GLY A 80 -3.74 -1.74 -14.09
CA GLY A 80 -4.78 -0.75 -13.80
C GLY A 80 -5.17 -0.63 -12.33
N LEU A 81 -4.27 -0.98 -11.41
CA LEU A 81 -4.42 -0.75 -9.97
C LEU A 81 -3.04 -0.77 -9.30
N TYR A 82 -2.93 -0.09 -8.16
CA TYR A 82 -1.80 -0.22 -7.25
C TYR A 82 -2.17 -1.06 -6.03
N PHE A 83 -1.24 -1.89 -5.58
CA PHE A 83 -1.44 -2.77 -4.43
C PHE A 83 -0.20 -2.79 -3.54
N THR A 84 -0.42 -3.19 -2.30
CA THR A 84 0.60 -3.31 -1.26
C THR A 84 0.48 -4.65 -0.55
N ARG A 85 1.37 -4.91 0.41
CA ARG A 85 1.39 -6.13 1.23
C ARG A 85 1.16 -5.76 2.68
N VAL A 86 0.26 -6.49 3.34
CA VAL A 86 0.04 -6.39 4.78
C VAL A 86 0.34 -7.73 5.44
N GLN A 87 0.89 -7.70 6.65
CA GLN A 87 1.16 -8.91 7.42
C GLN A 87 0.15 -9.05 8.57
N LEU A 88 -0.63 -10.13 8.56
CA LEU A 88 -1.70 -10.38 9.54
C LEU A 88 -1.51 -11.73 10.24
N GLY A 89 -1.91 -11.79 11.51
CA GLY A 89 -2.02 -13.02 12.28
C GLY A 89 -0.75 -13.44 13.04
N SER A 90 -0.89 -14.53 13.80
CA SER A 90 0.19 -15.17 14.57
C SER A 90 0.17 -16.69 14.37
N PRO A 91 1.04 -17.26 13.51
CA PRO A 91 2.16 -16.61 12.82
C PRO A 91 1.72 -15.61 11.73
N ALA A 92 2.57 -14.63 11.45
CA ALA A 92 2.33 -13.62 10.43
C ALA A 92 2.23 -14.26 9.04
N LYS A 93 1.21 -13.86 8.29
CA LYS A 93 1.02 -14.18 6.87
C LYS A 93 0.89 -12.90 6.06
N GLU A 94 1.47 -12.90 4.86
CA GLU A 94 1.43 -11.78 3.93
C GLU A 94 0.19 -11.86 3.04
N PHE A 95 -0.49 -10.73 2.85
CA PHE A 95 -1.66 -10.57 2.00
C PHE A 95 -1.46 -9.38 1.06
N TYR A 96 -1.66 -9.59 -0.23
CA TYR A 96 -1.66 -8.56 -1.26
C TYR A 96 -3.01 -7.85 -1.28
N VAL A 97 -3.01 -6.54 -1.12
CA VAL A 97 -4.25 -5.76 -0.99
C VAL A 97 -4.20 -4.52 -1.86
N GLN A 98 -5.27 -4.24 -2.59
CA GLN A 98 -5.39 -3.02 -3.40
C GLN A 98 -5.39 -1.79 -2.49
N ILE A 99 -4.68 -0.74 -2.90
CA ILE A 99 -4.66 0.54 -2.18
C ILE A 99 -5.89 1.36 -2.60
N ASP A 100 -6.82 1.58 -1.67
CA ASP A 100 -8.11 2.19 -2.00
C ASP A 100 -8.44 3.35 -1.05
N THR A 101 -8.30 4.59 -1.53
CA THR A 101 -8.74 5.78 -0.77
C THR A 101 -10.24 6.09 -0.92
N GLY A 102 -10.95 5.33 -1.74
CA GLY A 102 -12.39 5.40 -1.97
C GLY A 102 -13.23 4.57 -1.00
N SER A 103 -12.62 3.68 -0.19
CA SER A 103 -13.33 2.92 0.84
C SER A 103 -12.62 2.94 2.20
N ASP A 104 -13.34 2.59 3.27
CA ASP A 104 -12.85 2.71 4.64
C ASP A 104 -12.09 1.47 5.13
N VAL A 105 -12.52 0.28 4.76
CA VAL A 105 -12.18 -0.95 5.50
C VAL A 105 -11.10 -1.76 4.80
N LEU A 106 -10.08 -2.18 5.56
CA LEU A 106 -9.23 -3.30 5.16
C LEU A 106 -10.05 -4.59 5.24
N TRP A 107 -10.08 -5.36 4.15
CA TRP A 107 -10.58 -6.72 4.17
C TRP A 107 -9.71 -7.65 3.33
N VAL A 108 -9.69 -8.93 3.71
CA VAL A 108 -9.02 -10.01 2.98
C VAL A 108 -9.99 -11.17 2.77
N SER A 109 -9.74 -11.94 1.72
CA SER A 109 -10.47 -13.17 1.41
C SER A 109 -10.24 -14.20 2.51
N CYS A 110 -11.32 -14.81 2.99
CA CYS A 110 -11.26 -15.81 4.05
C CYS A 110 -11.56 -17.22 3.57
N SER A 111 -11.15 -18.20 4.38
CA SER A 111 -11.47 -19.60 4.14
C SER A 111 -12.99 -19.81 3.95
N SER A 112 -13.36 -20.65 2.99
CA SER A 112 -14.77 -20.88 2.58
C SER A 112 -15.47 -19.73 1.85
N CYS A 113 -14.71 -18.81 1.22
CA CYS A 113 -15.31 -17.74 0.44
C CYS A 113 -16.01 -18.23 -0.84
N ASN A 114 -17.22 -17.74 -1.08
CA ASN A 114 -17.96 -17.91 -2.32
C ASN A 114 -17.61 -16.79 -3.32
N GLY A 115 -17.32 -17.15 -4.57
CA GLY A 115 -17.00 -16.19 -5.63
C GLY A 115 -15.59 -15.59 -5.56
N CYS A 116 -14.81 -15.87 -4.50
CA CYS A 116 -13.43 -15.39 -4.44
C CYS A 116 -12.54 -16.08 -5.51
N PRO A 117 -11.71 -15.31 -6.22
CA PRO A 117 -10.76 -15.86 -7.20
C PRO A 117 -9.77 -16.80 -6.53
N GLN A 118 -9.44 -17.91 -7.20
CA GLN A 118 -8.49 -18.92 -6.70
C GLN A 118 -7.10 -18.79 -7.33
N SER A 119 -6.95 -17.87 -8.28
CA SER A 119 -5.70 -17.56 -8.95
C SER A 119 -5.68 -16.08 -9.36
N SER A 120 -4.47 -15.56 -9.53
CA SER A 120 -4.23 -14.19 -9.98
C SER A 120 -3.43 -14.16 -11.29
N GLY A 121 -3.88 -13.34 -12.23
CA GLY A 121 -3.16 -12.98 -13.45
C GLY A 121 -1.93 -12.12 -13.18
N LEU A 122 -1.78 -11.58 -11.97
CA LEU A 122 -0.63 -10.80 -11.51
C LEU A 122 0.52 -11.66 -10.99
N GLN A 123 0.44 -13.00 -11.15
CA GLN A 123 1.42 -13.97 -10.63
C GLN A 123 1.54 -13.95 -9.09
N ILE A 124 0.51 -13.45 -8.42
CA ILE A 124 0.36 -13.51 -6.97
C ILE A 124 -0.20 -14.89 -6.60
N ASN A 125 0.42 -15.54 -5.60
CA ASN A 125 -0.16 -16.71 -4.98
C ASN A 125 -1.17 -16.25 -3.92
N LEU A 126 -2.45 -16.31 -4.25
CA LEU A 126 -3.52 -15.81 -3.38
C LEU A 126 -3.57 -16.59 -2.06
N GLU A 127 -3.68 -15.85 -0.96
CA GLU A 127 -3.79 -16.35 0.41
C GLU A 127 -5.18 -16.10 0.97
N PHE A 128 -5.70 -17.08 1.71
CA PHE A 128 -6.99 -16.98 2.38
C PHE A 128 -6.77 -16.93 3.89
N PHE A 129 -7.24 -15.87 4.52
CA PHE A 129 -7.15 -15.75 5.97
C PHE A 129 -8.06 -16.78 6.64
N ASP A 130 -7.50 -17.54 7.59
CA ASP A 130 -8.25 -18.47 8.43
C ASP A 130 -8.08 -18.03 9.90
N PRO A 131 -9.14 -17.45 10.52
CA PRO A 131 -9.09 -17.06 11.92
C PRO A 131 -8.72 -18.23 12.87
N GLY A 132 -9.09 -19.47 12.52
CA GLY A 132 -8.76 -20.64 13.33
C GLY A 132 -7.27 -21.00 13.33
N SER A 133 -6.51 -20.48 12.36
CA SER A 133 -5.07 -20.75 12.21
C SER A 133 -4.17 -19.72 12.91
N SER A 134 -4.73 -18.62 13.40
CA SER A 134 -4.00 -17.56 14.09
C SER A 134 -4.27 -17.58 15.59
N SER A 135 -3.21 -17.61 16.39
CA SER A 135 -3.30 -17.63 17.86
C SER A 135 -3.75 -16.31 18.49
N THR A 136 -3.76 -15.22 17.72
CA THR A 136 -4.17 -13.87 18.15
C THR A 136 -5.48 -13.41 17.53
N ALA A 137 -6.09 -14.23 16.66
CA ALA A 137 -7.39 -13.94 16.07
C ALA A 137 -8.52 -13.98 17.10
N SER A 138 -9.46 -13.05 16.98
CA SER A 138 -10.69 -13.03 17.75
C SER A 138 -11.86 -12.50 16.91
N LEU A 139 -13.01 -13.17 16.99
CA LEU A 139 -14.21 -12.73 16.29
C LEU A 139 -14.79 -11.49 16.96
N ILE A 140 -15.24 -10.52 16.16
CA ILE A 140 -15.88 -9.30 16.68
C ILE A 140 -17.37 -9.53 16.87
N SER A 141 -17.83 -9.35 18.10
CA SER A 141 -19.25 -9.43 18.44
C SER A 141 -19.98 -8.12 18.14
N CYS A 142 -21.32 -8.16 18.02
CA CYS A 142 -22.10 -6.94 17.82
C CYS A 142 -22.02 -5.94 18.98
N SER A 143 -21.75 -6.42 20.19
CA SER A 143 -21.57 -5.56 21.37
C SER A 143 -20.21 -4.88 21.45
N ASP A 144 -19.26 -5.24 20.58
CA ASP A 144 -17.94 -4.61 20.55
C ASP A 144 -18.08 -3.12 20.20
N GLN A 145 -17.34 -2.27 20.91
CA GLN A 145 -17.37 -0.82 20.71
C GLN A 145 -16.99 -0.45 19.27
N ARG A 146 -16.06 -1.17 18.64
CA ARG A 146 -15.64 -0.92 17.25
C ARG A 146 -16.75 -1.23 16.26
N CYS A 147 -17.48 -2.33 16.48
CA CYS A 147 -18.67 -2.64 15.70
C CYS A 147 -19.72 -1.52 15.79
N ASN A 148 -19.96 -1.01 17.00
CA ASN A 148 -20.90 0.09 17.21
C ASN A 148 -20.48 1.39 16.50
N LEU A 149 -19.18 1.68 16.42
CA LEU A 149 -18.68 2.80 15.64
C LEU A 149 -18.91 2.58 14.14
N GLY A 150 -18.64 1.38 13.62
CA GLY A 150 -18.91 1.03 12.23
C GLY A 150 -20.40 1.03 11.86
N LEU A 151 -21.32 0.78 12.80
CA LEU A 151 -22.76 0.91 12.58
C LEU A 151 -23.16 2.37 12.31
N GLN A 152 -22.44 3.36 12.87
CA GLN A 152 -22.74 4.78 12.67
C GLN A 152 -22.27 5.28 11.30
N SER A 153 -21.20 4.70 10.76
CA SER A 153 -20.67 5.01 9.43
C SER A 153 -21.24 4.12 8.32
N SER A 154 -22.09 3.15 8.64
CA SER A 154 -22.59 2.11 7.73
C SER A 154 -21.51 1.14 7.20
N ASP A 155 -20.35 1.06 7.87
CA ASP A 155 -19.30 0.09 7.57
C ASP A 155 -19.56 -1.27 8.20
N SER A 156 -20.45 -1.32 9.20
CA SER A 156 -20.78 -2.54 9.92
C SER A 156 -22.27 -2.84 9.88
N GLY A 157 -22.59 -4.11 10.04
CA GLY A 157 -23.90 -4.63 10.39
C GLY A 157 -23.77 -5.56 11.58
N CYS A 158 -24.91 -5.96 12.15
CA CYS A 158 -24.94 -6.97 13.19
C CYS A 158 -25.80 -8.16 12.74
N SER A 159 -25.20 -9.34 12.68
CA SER A 159 -25.93 -10.58 12.49
C SER A 159 -26.51 -11.04 13.82
N THR A 160 -27.82 -10.95 13.96
CA THR A 160 -28.55 -11.37 15.18
C THR A 160 -28.54 -12.88 15.39
N GLN A 161 -28.25 -13.68 14.35
CA GLN A 161 -28.27 -15.14 14.43
C GLN A 161 -27.05 -15.70 15.18
N ASN A 162 -25.89 -15.06 15.05
CA ASN A 162 -24.63 -15.51 15.63
C ASN A 162 -23.91 -14.43 16.46
N ASN A 163 -24.56 -13.28 16.71
CA ASN A 163 -24.02 -12.13 17.45
C ASN A 163 -22.67 -11.63 16.89
N GLN A 164 -22.51 -11.68 15.56
CA GLN A 164 -21.26 -11.35 14.89
C GLN A 164 -21.38 -10.02 14.15
N CYS A 165 -20.34 -9.19 14.28
CA CYS A 165 -20.23 -7.95 13.53
C CYS A 165 -19.92 -8.29 12.06
N SER A 166 -20.81 -7.90 11.16
CA SER A 166 -20.72 -8.18 9.74
C SER A 166 -20.39 -6.92 8.94
N TYR A 167 -20.00 -7.08 7.69
CA TYR A 167 -19.92 -5.99 6.73
C TYR A 167 -20.42 -6.44 5.35
N SER A 168 -20.85 -5.47 4.55
CA SER A 168 -21.26 -5.68 3.18
C SER A 168 -21.01 -4.39 2.41
N PHE A 169 -20.12 -4.44 1.41
CA PHE A 169 -19.79 -3.30 0.57
C PHE A 169 -20.18 -3.55 -0.88
N GLN A 170 -20.60 -2.48 -1.53
CA GLN A 170 -20.90 -2.40 -2.94
C GLN A 170 -20.05 -1.26 -3.52
N TYR A 171 -19.16 -1.58 -4.44
CA TYR A 171 -18.26 -0.64 -5.09
C TYR A 171 -18.92 0.05 -6.28
N GLY A 172 -18.32 1.17 -6.72
CA GLY A 172 -18.85 2.00 -7.81
C GLY A 172 -18.90 1.30 -9.16
N ASP A 173 -18.08 0.26 -9.37
CA ASP A 173 -18.08 -0.60 -10.55
C ASP A 173 -19.19 -1.68 -10.53
N GLY A 174 -19.95 -1.78 -9.44
CA GLY A 174 -20.99 -2.79 -9.26
C GLY A 174 -20.49 -4.12 -8.70
N SER A 175 -19.20 -4.23 -8.35
CA SER A 175 -18.68 -5.37 -7.59
C SER A 175 -19.00 -5.24 -6.10
N GLY A 176 -18.99 -6.35 -5.37
CA GLY A 176 -19.33 -6.34 -3.95
C GLY A 176 -18.62 -7.42 -3.15
N THR A 177 -18.49 -7.17 -1.86
CA THR A 177 -17.91 -8.10 -0.87
C THR A 177 -18.77 -8.12 0.39
N SER A 178 -18.87 -9.26 1.03
CA SER A 178 -19.51 -9.36 2.35
C SER A 178 -18.89 -10.44 3.21
N GLY A 179 -18.98 -10.24 4.52
CA GLY A 179 -18.47 -11.17 5.51
C GLY A 179 -18.57 -10.62 6.91
N TYR A 180 -17.55 -10.91 7.72
CA TYR A 180 -17.54 -10.57 9.14
C TYR A 180 -16.23 -9.97 9.59
N TYR A 181 -16.25 -9.24 10.70
CA TYR A 181 -15.06 -8.64 11.26
C TYR A 181 -14.31 -9.60 12.18
N VAL A 182 -12.98 -9.55 12.07
CA VAL A 182 -12.02 -10.25 12.93
C VAL A 182 -11.04 -9.23 13.47
N ALA A 183 -10.68 -9.34 14.74
CA ALA A 183 -9.50 -8.67 15.29
C ALA A 183 -8.31 -9.63 15.26
N ASP A 184 -7.17 -9.16 14.77
CA ASP A 184 -5.90 -9.85 14.87
C ASP A 184 -4.74 -8.84 14.90
N LEU A 185 -3.50 -9.32 15.03
CA LEU A 185 -2.30 -8.50 14.93
C LEU A 185 -1.97 -8.20 13.47
N MET A 186 -1.74 -6.91 13.19
CA MET A 186 -1.03 -6.44 12.01
C MET A 186 0.41 -6.15 12.39
N HIS A 187 1.36 -6.67 11.61
CA HIS A 187 2.78 -6.42 11.80
C HIS A 187 3.21 -5.27 10.87
N LEU A 188 3.94 -4.31 11.44
CA LEU A 188 4.25 -3.02 10.85
C LEU A 188 5.77 -2.81 10.87
N ASP A 189 6.31 -2.45 9.71
CA ASP A 189 7.69 -2.00 9.59
C ASP A 189 7.72 -0.49 9.90
N THR A 190 8.07 -0.19 11.15
CA THR A 190 8.01 1.18 11.69
C THR A 190 9.37 1.84 11.59
N ILE A 191 9.42 2.99 10.93
CA ILE A 191 10.59 3.86 10.86
C ILE A 191 10.57 4.78 12.09
N VAL A 192 11.57 4.61 12.96
CA VAL A 192 11.79 5.40 14.18
C VAL A 192 13.18 6.06 14.11
N GLU A 193 13.40 7.13 14.88
CA GLU A 193 14.64 7.91 14.96
C GLU A 193 15.91 7.02 14.94
N GLY A 194 16.85 7.31 14.03
CA GLY A 194 18.16 6.61 13.96
C GLY A 194 18.30 5.46 12.95
N SER A 195 17.35 5.30 12.02
CA SER A 195 17.39 4.34 10.88
C SER A 195 17.20 2.86 11.24
N LEU A 196 16.75 2.53 12.45
CA LEU A 196 16.40 1.16 12.80
C LEU A 196 14.89 0.97 12.58
N THR A 197 14.53 0.07 11.66
CA THR A 197 13.17 -0.43 11.55
C THR A 197 12.85 -1.24 12.82
N GLU A 198 11.83 -0.82 13.56
CA GLU A 198 11.26 -1.64 14.63
C GLU A 198 10.03 -2.36 14.07
N ASN A 199 10.10 -3.69 14.05
CA ASN A 199 8.93 -4.53 13.77
C ASN A 199 7.98 -4.38 14.95
N THR A 200 6.97 -3.53 14.80
CA THR A 200 5.91 -3.36 15.80
C THR A 200 4.68 -4.12 15.35
N SER A 201 3.82 -4.48 16.29
CA SER A 201 2.55 -5.10 15.98
C SER A 201 1.44 -4.34 16.68
N ALA A 202 0.31 -4.17 16.00
CA ALA A 202 -0.87 -3.52 16.56
C ALA A 202 -2.09 -4.41 16.31
N SER A 203 -3.01 -4.45 17.28
CA SER A 203 -4.29 -5.13 17.08
C SER A 203 -5.20 -4.24 16.23
N ILE A 204 -5.67 -4.78 15.11
CA ILE A 204 -6.63 -4.12 14.23
C ILE A 204 -7.84 -5.01 14.00
N VAL A 205 -8.96 -4.40 13.65
CA VAL A 205 -10.16 -5.05 13.14
C VAL A 205 -10.20 -4.90 11.64
N PHE A 206 -10.38 -6.01 10.92
CA PHE A 206 -10.47 -6.04 9.46
C PHE A 206 -11.55 -7.03 9.01
N GLY A 207 -12.00 -6.86 7.77
CA GLY A 207 -13.01 -7.70 7.16
C GLY A 207 -12.46 -9.06 6.72
N CYS A 208 -13.16 -10.11 7.07
CA CYS A 208 -12.96 -11.47 6.62
C CYS A 208 -14.04 -11.78 5.56
N SER A 209 -13.68 -11.65 4.29
CA SER A 209 -14.61 -11.76 3.15
C SER A 209 -14.97 -13.22 2.89
N ILE A 210 -16.26 -13.54 2.94
CA ILE A 210 -16.78 -14.88 2.64
C ILE A 210 -17.62 -14.92 1.36
N SER A 211 -17.84 -13.77 0.73
CA SER A 211 -18.57 -13.66 -0.54
C SER A 211 -18.06 -12.49 -1.33
N GLN A 212 -17.75 -12.71 -2.62
CA GLN A 212 -17.41 -11.67 -3.58
C GLN A 212 -18.29 -11.79 -4.82
N THR A 213 -18.61 -10.67 -5.46
CA THR A 213 -19.45 -10.59 -6.66
C THR A 213 -18.90 -9.57 -7.66
N GLY A 214 -19.36 -9.68 -8.91
CA GLY A 214 -18.95 -8.75 -9.98
C GLY A 214 -17.48 -8.89 -10.33
N ASP A 215 -16.80 -7.76 -10.52
CA ASP A 215 -15.42 -7.75 -11.01
C ASP A 215 -14.41 -8.29 -9.99
N LEU A 216 -14.73 -8.29 -8.70
CA LEU A 216 -13.92 -8.93 -7.65
C LEU A 216 -13.77 -10.45 -7.85
N THR A 217 -14.69 -11.11 -8.56
CA THR A 217 -14.59 -12.56 -8.80
C THR A 217 -13.63 -12.92 -9.93
N LYS A 218 -13.12 -11.92 -10.66
CA LYS A 218 -12.27 -12.13 -11.83
C LYS A 218 -10.82 -12.37 -11.41
N SER A 219 -10.17 -13.33 -12.06
CA SER A 219 -8.80 -13.71 -11.76
C SER A 219 -7.74 -12.86 -12.47
N ASP A 220 -8.09 -12.02 -13.45
CA ASP A 220 -7.11 -11.30 -14.26
C ASP A 220 -6.24 -10.34 -13.45
N ARG A 221 -6.81 -9.72 -12.41
CA ARG A 221 -6.15 -8.73 -11.55
C ARG A 221 -6.36 -9.01 -10.06
N ALA A 222 -6.67 -10.26 -9.72
CA ALA A 222 -7.02 -10.62 -8.35
C ALA A 222 -5.86 -10.38 -7.38
N VAL A 223 -6.21 -9.82 -6.23
CA VAL A 223 -5.39 -9.69 -5.02
C VAL A 223 -6.16 -10.30 -3.85
N ASP A 224 -5.54 -10.44 -2.68
CA ASP A 224 -6.16 -11.10 -1.52
C ASP A 224 -7.29 -10.27 -0.90
N GLY A 225 -7.28 -8.95 -1.10
CA GLY A 225 -8.39 -8.07 -0.77
C GLY A 225 -8.13 -6.59 -1.04
N ILE A 226 -8.79 -5.71 -0.28
CA ILE A 226 -8.68 -4.27 -0.43
C ILE A 226 -8.28 -3.64 0.90
N PHE A 227 -7.31 -2.74 0.86
CA PHE A 227 -6.91 -1.90 1.98
C PHE A 227 -7.56 -0.52 1.80
N GLY A 228 -8.71 -0.34 2.46
CA GLY A 228 -9.39 0.95 2.56
C GLY A 228 -8.65 1.97 3.42
N PHE A 229 -8.49 3.19 2.91
CA PHE A 229 -7.84 4.34 3.56
C PHE A 229 -8.82 5.45 3.93
N GLY A 230 -10.12 5.19 3.92
CA GLY A 230 -11.15 6.17 4.23
C GLY A 230 -11.10 6.71 5.68
N GLN A 231 -11.97 7.70 5.94
CA GLN A 231 -11.92 8.52 7.15
C GLN A 231 -12.71 7.93 8.32
N GLN A 232 -13.44 6.84 8.11
CA GLN A 232 -14.33 6.28 9.11
C GLN A 232 -13.58 5.50 10.20
N PRO A 233 -14.21 5.26 11.36
CA PRO A 233 -13.55 4.61 12.51
C PRO A 233 -13.04 3.19 12.24
N MET A 234 -13.60 2.49 11.26
CA MET A 234 -13.19 1.13 10.90
C MET A 234 -11.95 1.09 10.00
N SER A 235 -11.46 2.23 9.49
CA SER A 235 -10.22 2.26 8.71
C SER A 235 -8.99 1.99 9.58
N VAL A 236 -7.99 1.31 9.00
CA VAL A 236 -6.76 0.99 9.74
C VAL A 236 -6.06 2.26 10.21
N ILE A 237 -6.10 3.34 9.41
CA ILE A 237 -5.54 4.65 9.78
C ILE A 237 -6.19 5.18 11.06
N SER A 238 -7.52 5.17 11.13
CA SER A 238 -8.27 5.59 12.31
C SER A 238 -7.96 4.71 13.52
N GLN A 239 -7.90 3.39 13.31
CA GLN A 239 -7.61 2.42 14.37
C GLN A 239 -6.20 2.60 14.95
N LEU A 240 -5.17 2.66 14.11
CA LEU A 240 -3.77 2.80 14.53
C LEU A 240 -3.52 4.18 15.16
N SER A 241 -4.10 5.25 14.60
CA SER A 241 -3.96 6.58 15.16
C SER A 241 -4.63 6.70 16.53
N SER A 242 -5.81 6.10 16.71
CA SER A 242 -6.50 6.08 18.02
C SER A 242 -5.71 5.33 19.10
N GLN A 243 -4.86 4.38 18.70
CA GLN A 243 -3.96 3.63 19.57
C GLN A 243 -2.62 4.34 19.80
N GLY A 244 -2.36 5.48 19.13
CA GLY A 244 -1.10 6.21 19.18
C GLY A 244 0.06 5.53 18.45
N VAL A 245 -0.22 4.57 17.57
CA VAL A 245 0.78 3.84 16.79
C VAL A 245 1.30 4.71 15.64
N THR A 246 0.39 5.39 14.94
CA THR A 246 0.70 6.27 13.81
C THR A 246 0.11 7.67 14.00
N PRO A 247 0.62 8.70 13.31
CA PRO A 247 -0.09 9.96 13.18
C PRO A 247 -1.46 9.76 12.49
N LYS A 248 -2.36 10.74 12.64
CA LYS A 248 -3.66 10.75 11.94
C LYS A 248 -3.51 11.31 10.52
N ALA A 249 -2.58 10.73 9.77
CA ALA A 249 -2.25 11.12 8.41
C ALA A 249 -1.58 9.96 7.68
N PHE A 250 -1.69 9.95 6.36
CA PHE A 250 -0.95 9.04 5.48
C PHE A 250 -0.62 9.75 4.16
N SER A 251 0.34 9.21 3.42
CA SER A 251 0.77 9.79 2.16
C SER A 251 1.14 8.70 1.16
N HIS A 252 0.98 9.00 -0.12
CA HIS A 252 1.46 8.13 -1.20
C HIS A 252 2.11 8.91 -2.34
N CYS A 253 2.90 8.21 -3.15
CA CYS A 253 3.41 8.68 -4.43
C CYS A 253 3.42 7.50 -5.38
N LEU A 254 2.45 7.45 -6.29
CA LEU A 254 2.27 6.34 -7.23
C LEU A 254 3.09 6.60 -8.50
N LYS A 255 3.93 5.65 -8.89
CA LYS A 255 4.82 5.81 -10.05
C LYS A 255 4.07 5.56 -11.35
N GLY A 256 4.07 6.55 -12.24
CA GLY A 256 3.36 6.54 -13.52
C GLY A 256 4.21 6.14 -14.73
N THR A 257 5.44 5.65 -14.55
CA THR A 257 6.29 5.14 -15.63
C THR A 257 6.35 3.62 -15.64
N ASP A 258 6.97 3.05 -16.70
CA ASP A 258 7.20 1.61 -16.84
C ASP A 258 7.78 0.97 -15.57
N GLY A 259 7.21 -0.16 -15.18
CA GLY A 259 7.53 -0.90 -13.95
C GLY A 259 6.64 -0.56 -12.75
N GLY A 260 5.92 0.58 -12.77
CA GLY A 260 4.94 0.92 -11.74
C GLY A 260 5.52 0.99 -10.32
N GLY A 261 4.69 0.68 -9.32
CA GLY A 261 5.02 0.76 -7.90
C GLY A 261 4.93 2.19 -7.33
N GLY A 262 5.69 2.47 -6.28
CA GLY A 262 5.67 3.79 -5.65
C GLY A 262 6.00 3.74 -4.16
N ILE A 263 5.51 4.74 -3.44
CA ILE A 263 5.71 4.91 -1.99
C ILE A 263 4.34 5.03 -1.33
N LEU A 264 4.15 4.35 -0.21
CA LEU A 264 2.97 4.46 0.63
C LEU A 264 3.41 4.46 2.10
N VAL A 265 3.05 5.49 2.84
CA VAL A 265 3.44 5.64 4.24
C VAL A 265 2.27 6.03 5.13
N LEU A 266 2.20 5.48 6.35
CA LEU A 266 1.34 6.00 7.42
C LEU A 266 2.07 7.13 8.13
N GLY A 267 2.03 8.30 7.50
CA GLY A 267 2.66 9.52 7.93
C GLY A 267 2.53 10.62 6.88
N GLU A 268 3.18 11.74 7.13
CA GLU A 268 3.19 12.89 6.23
C GLU A 268 4.50 12.97 5.46
N ILE A 269 4.44 12.78 4.14
CA ILE A 269 5.57 13.12 3.27
C ILE A 269 5.72 14.64 3.26
N VAL A 270 6.95 15.10 3.49
CA VAL A 270 7.28 16.52 3.54
C VAL A 270 8.05 16.90 2.29
N GLU A 271 7.37 17.66 1.44
CA GLU A 271 7.91 18.20 0.20
C GLU A 271 7.60 19.72 0.15
N PRO A 272 8.60 20.60 -0.04
CA PRO A 272 8.42 22.06 0.00
C PRO A 272 7.32 22.63 -0.90
N ASN A 273 7.02 21.96 -2.01
CA ASN A 273 6.08 22.47 -3.03
C ASN A 273 4.65 21.94 -2.87
N VAL A 274 4.33 21.27 -1.76
CA VAL A 274 2.97 20.77 -1.51
C VAL A 274 1.99 21.92 -1.34
N VAL A 275 0.94 21.92 -2.15
CA VAL A 275 -0.21 22.83 -2.02
C VAL A 275 -1.39 22.07 -1.40
N TYR A 276 -2.13 22.73 -0.52
CA TYR A 276 -3.22 22.10 0.25
C TYR A 276 -4.58 22.68 -0.09
N SER A 277 -5.58 21.81 -0.16
CA SER A 277 -7.00 22.16 -0.23
C SER A 277 -7.76 21.54 0.95
N PRO A 278 -8.72 22.26 1.58
CA PRO A 278 -9.50 21.71 2.67
C PRO A 278 -10.41 20.57 2.19
N LEU A 279 -10.54 19.55 3.03
CA LEU A 279 -11.53 18.50 2.83
C LEU A 279 -12.94 19.06 3.05
N VAL A 280 -13.89 18.56 2.27
CA VAL A 280 -15.31 18.83 2.50
C VAL A 280 -15.77 17.98 3.69
N PRO A 281 -16.30 18.59 4.76
CA PRO A 281 -16.67 17.87 5.96
C PRO A 281 -17.87 16.96 5.73
N SER A 282 -17.97 15.91 6.56
CA SER A 282 -19.12 15.00 6.61
C SER A 282 -19.45 14.33 5.27
N GLN A 283 -18.44 14.09 4.44
CA GLN A 283 -18.56 13.32 3.20
C GLN A 283 -18.08 11.87 3.42
N PRO A 284 -18.64 10.90 2.68
CA PRO A 284 -18.22 9.50 2.79
C PRO A 284 -16.81 9.26 2.27
N HIS A 285 -16.33 10.05 1.30
CA HIS A 285 -15.01 9.89 0.69
C HIS A 285 -14.13 11.13 0.91
N TYR A 286 -12.92 11.10 0.37
CA TYR A 286 -12.04 12.25 0.29
C TYR A 286 -12.53 13.26 -0.76
N ASN A 287 -13.47 14.10 -0.34
CA ASN A 287 -14.06 15.12 -1.19
C ASN A 287 -13.30 16.45 -1.09
N LEU A 288 -12.98 17.05 -2.24
CA LEU A 288 -12.45 18.40 -2.39
C LEU A 288 -13.43 19.29 -3.15
N ASN A 289 -13.38 20.59 -2.88
CA ASN A 289 -14.21 21.57 -3.57
C ASN A 289 -13.48 22.10 -4.82
N LEU A 290 -13.76 21.50 -5.98
CA LEU A 290 -13.31 21.99 -7.29
C LEU A 290 -14.14 23.23 -7.67
N GLN A 291 -13.50 24.32 -8.07
CA GLN A 291 -14.15 25.59 -8.38
C GLN A 291 -14.19 25.87 -9.88
N SER A 292 -13.14 25.48 -10.60
CA SER A 292 -13.07 25.65 -12.05
C SER A 292 -12.02 24.74 -12.68
N ILE A 293 -12.14 24.57 -14.00
CA ILE A 293 -11.15 23.91 -14.84
C ILE A 293 -10.62 24.95 -15.82
N SER A 294 -9.31 24.98 -16.04
CA SER A 294 -8.68 25.83 -17.06
C SER A 294 -7.86 24.98 -18.03
N VAL A 295 -7.94 25.31 -19.33
CA VAL A 295 -7.16 24.66 -20.39
C VAL A 295 -6.30 25.73 -21.04
N ASN A 296 -4.98 25.48 -21.10
CA ASN A 296 -4.01 26.46 -21.65
C ASN A 296 -4.12 27.86 -21.00
N GLY A 297 -4.31 27.89 -19.68
CA GLY A 297 -4.48 29.13 -18.90
C GLY A 297 -5.83 29.83 -19.07
N GLN A 298 -6.76 29.30 -19.87
CA GLN A 298 -8.10 29.86 -20.04
C GLN A 298 -9.11 29.06 -19.22
N THR A 299 -9.80 29.73 -18.29
CA THR A 299 -10.86 29.11 -17.49
C THR A 299 -12.07 28.79 -18.36
N LEU A 300 -12.55 27.54 -18.26
CA LEU A 300 -13.71 27.08 -19.01
C LEU A 300 -15.00 27.69 -18.44
N SER A 301 -15.92 28.04 -19.33
CA SER A 301 -17.25 28.56 -18.96
C SER A 301 -18.17 27.41 -18.51
N ILE A 302 -17.89 26.84 -17.34
CA ILE A 302 -18.70 25.81 -16.68
C ILE A 302 -19.37 26.46 -15.47
N ASP A 303 -20.66 26.21 -15.25
CA ASP A 303 -21.35 26.69 -14.06
C ASP A 303 -20.68 26.10 -12.80
N PRO A 304 -20.18 26.91 -11.85
CA PRO A 304 -19.56 26.42 -10.63
C PRO A 304 -20.44 25.46 -9.82
N ALA A 305 -21.78 25.55 -9.96
CA ALA A 305 -22.72 24.62 -9.31
C ALA A 305 -22.54 23.16 -9.77
N VAL A 306 -21.95 22.92 -10.94
CA VAL A 306 -21.64 21.57 -11.44
C VAL A 306 -20.68 20.84 -10.50
N PHE A 307 -19.75 21.58 -9.89
CA PHE A 307 -18.72 21.03 -9.01
C PHE A 307 -19.08 21.07 -7.51
N ALA A 308 -20.17 21.76 -7.16
CA ALA A 308 -20.60 21.89 -5.78
C ALA A 308 -20.91 20.51 -5.17
N THR A 309 -20.39 20.26 -3.96
CA THR A 309 -20.60 18.98 -3.28
C THR A 309 -22.04 18.84 -2.78
N SER A 310 -22.65 17.70 -3.09
CA SER A 310 -23.98 17.28 -2.65
C SER A 310 -24.04 15.76 -2.58
N SER A 311 -25.20 15.17 -2.25
CA SER A 311 -25.35 13.71 -2.18
C SER A 311 -25.02 12.96 -3.48
N ASN A 312 -25.01 13.64 -4.63
CA ASN A 312 -24.74 13.04 -5.95
C ASN A 312 -23.74 13.85 -6.79
N ARG A 313 -23.01 14.79 -6.17
CA ARG A 313 -22.02 15.65 -6.82
C ARG A 313 -20.83 15.93 -5.91
N GLY A 314 -19.70 16.25 -6.52
CA GLY A 314 -18.47 16.62 -5.84
C GLY A 314 -17.26 15.98 -6.49
N THR A 315 -16.08 16.34 -6.02
CA THR A 315 -14.81 15.81 -6.53
C THR A 315 -14.18 14.89 -5.49
N ILE A 316 -14.02 13.62 -5.82
CA ILE A 316 -13.46 12.58 -4.96
C ILE A 316 -12.00 12.30 -5.40
N VAL A 317 -11.10 12.14 -4.43
CA VAL A 317 -9.72 11.67 -4.64
C VAL A 317 -9.66 10.18 -4.32
N ASP A 318 -9.40 9.32 -5.32
CA ASP A 318 -9.62 7.89 -5.18
C ASP A 318 -8.57 7.01 -5.90
N SER A 319 -7.62 6.43 -5.15
CA SER A 319 -6.67 5.45 -5.69
C SER A 319 -7.30 4.08 -5.98
N GLY A 320 -8.53 3.83 -5.53
CA GLY A 320 -9.31 2.64 -5.88
C GLY A 320 -9.84 2.69 -7.31
N THR A 321 -9.76 3.84 -7.97
CA THR A 321 -10.22 4.06 -9.34
C THR A 321 -9.04 4.26 -10.30
N THR A 322 -8.94 3.44 -11.34
CA THR A 322 -7.86 3.53 -12.35
C THR A 322 -7.91 4.83 -13.18
N LEU A 323 -9.09 5.14 -13.71
CA LEU A 323 -9.31 6.27 -14.63
C LEU A 323 -9.76 7.51 -13.87
N ALA A 324 -9.90 8.63 -14.58
CA ALA A 324 -10.55 9.80 -14.03
C ALA A 324 -11.98 9.94 -14.58
N TYR A 325 -12.87 10.54 -13.80
CA TYR A 325 -14.25 10.81 -14.19
C TYR A 325 -14.53 12.28 -13.96
N LEU A 326 -15.22 12.93 -14.91
CA LEU A 326 -15.75 14.28 -14.73
C LEU A 326 -17.26 14.21 -14.62
N ALA A 327 -17.82 15.16 -13.86
CA ALA A 327 -19.25 15.44 -13.90
C ALA A 327 -19.69 15.61 -15.36
N GLU A 328 -20.82 14.98 -15.72
CA GLU A 328 -21.29 14.91 -17.11
C GLU A 328 -21.31 16.28 -17.80
N GLU A 329 -21.75 17.32 -17.09
CA GLU A 329 -21.86 18.68 -17.64
C GLU A 329 -20.51 19.38 -17.85
N ALA A 330 -19.45 18.93 -17.17
CA ALA A 330 -18.10 19.47 -17.30
C ALA A 330 -17.27 18.75 -18.38
N TYR A 331 -17.63 17.51 -18.73
CA TYR A 331 -16.86 16.65 -19.63
C TYR A 331 -16.76 17.21 -21.06
N ASP A 332 -17.89 17.54 -21.69
CA ASP A 332 -17.88 17.99 -23.09
C ASP A 332 -17.17 19.34 -23.26
N PRO A 333 -17.36 20.36 -22.39
CA PRO A 333 -16.55 21.57 -22.40
C PRO A 333 -15.04 21.30 -22.26
N PHE A 334 -14.66 20.38 -21.37
CA PHE A 334 -13.27 19.99 -21.14
C PHE A 334 -12.62 19.37 -22.39
N VAL A 335 -13.25 18.34 -22.95
CA VAL A 335 -12.75 17.65 -24.15
C VAL A 335 -12.72 18.59 -25.36
N SER A 336 -13.74 19.41 -25.53
CA SER A 336 -13.82 20.38 -26.64
C SER A 336 -12.71 21.42 -26.56
N ALA A 337 -12.42 21.96 -25.37
CA ALA A 337 -11.35 22.93 -25.19
C ALA A 337 -9.96 22.36 -25.53
N ILE A 338 -9.67 21.13 -25.11
CA ILE A 338 -8.43 20.43 -25.47
C ILE A 338 -8.37 20.20 -26.98
N THR A 339 -9.42 19.60 -27.57
CA THR A 339 -9.51 19.28 -29.01
C THR A 339 -9.28 20.51 -29.86
N ASN A 340 -9.93 21.64 -29.52
CA ASN A 340 -9.81 22.88 -30.26
C ASN A 340 -8.38 23.43 -30.21
N THR A 341 -7.72 23.35 -29.04
CA THR A 341 -6.35 23.82 -28.84
C THR A 341 -5.35 23.07 -29.72
N VAL A 342 -5.55 21.76 -29.93
CA VAL A 342 -4.61 20.90 -30.68
C VAL A 342 -5.01 20.63 -32.12
N SER A 343 -6.17 21.12 -32.57
CA SER A 343 -6.82 20.77 -33.85
C SER A 343 -5.96 20.96 -35.11
N GLN A 344 -4.98 21.87 -35.08
CA GLN A 344 -4.06 22.12 -36.21
C GLN A 344 -2.86 21.15 -36.25
N SER A 345 -2.58 20.47 -35.14
CA SER A 345 -1.36 19.66 -34.95
C SER A 345 -1.64 18.16 -34.89
N VAL A 346 -2.89 17.75 -34.68
CA VAL A 346 -3.27 16.33 -34.53
C VAL A 346 -4.49 15.98 -35.36
N ARG A 347 -4.66 14.68 -35.65
CA ARG A 347 -5.91 14.17 -36.22
C ARG A 347 -6.80 13.60 -35.11
N PRO A 348 -7.95 14.23 -34.79
CA PRO A 348 -8.91 13.67 -33.85
C PRO A 348 -9.57 12.42 -34.46
N VAL A 349 -9.78 11.40 -33.64
CA VAL A 349 -10.49 10.16 -33.98
C VAL A 349 -11.33 9.72 -32.78
N LEU A 350 -12.45 9.03 -33.05
CA LEU A 350 -13.25 8.42 -32.00
C LEU A 350 -12.92 6.93 -31.90
N SER A 351 -12.52 6.47 -30.72
CA SER A 351 -12.26 5.06 -30.42
C SER A 351 -13.23 4.59 -29.36
N LYS A 352 -14.17 3.70 -29.72
CA LYS A 352 -15.19 3.14 -28.82
C LYS A 352 -15.98 4.21 -28.01
N GLY A 353 -16.21 5.38 -28.60
CA GLY A 353 -16.92 6.49 -27.95
C GLY A 353 -16.02 7.46 -27.18
N THR A 354 -14.73 7.17 -27.01
CA THR A 354 -13.75 8.07 -26.38
C THR A 354 -13.06 8.93 -27.43
N GLN A 355 -12.86 10.23 -27.12
CA GLN A 355 -12.10 11.14 -27.96
C GLN A 355 -10.61 10.81 -27.90
N CYS A 356 -10.01 10.56 -29.06
CA CYS A 356 -8.60 10.23 -29.22
C CYS A 356 -7.96 11.08 -30.32
N TYR A 357 -6.63 11.01 -30.38
CA TYR A 357 -5.81 11.80 -31.28
C TYR A 357 -4.66 10.95 -31.78
N LEU A 358 -4.42 11.00 -33.08
CA LEU A 358 -3.23 10.42 -33.68
C LEU A 358 -2.14 11.47 -33.70
N ILE A 359 -1.02 11.15 -33.05
CA ILE A 359 0.14 12.03 -32.97
C ILE A 359 1.39 11.36 -33.54
N THR A 360 2.24 12.19 -34.13
CA THR A 360 3.55 11.79 -34.67
C THR A 360 4.72 12.45 -33.95
N SER A 361 4.43 13.35 -33.00
CA SER A 361 5.42 14.07 -32.18
C SER A 361 5.13 13.85 -30.68
N SER A 362 5.94 14.46 -29.80
CA SER A 362 5.78 14.31 -28.36
C SER A 362 4.43 14.84 -27.87
N VAL A 363 3.77 14.10 -26.97
CA VAL A 363 2.48 14.52 -26.40
C VAL A 363 2.62 15.82 -25.59
N SER A 364 3.74 15.99 -24.88
CA SER A 364 4.05 17.17 -24.08
C SER A 364 4.28 18.46 -24.88
N GLU A 365 4.61 18.35 -26.17
CA GLU A 365 4.82 19.51 -27.06
C GLU A 365 3.51 19.96 -27.74
N ILE A 366 2.58 19.02 -27.92
CA ILE A 366 1.34 19.23 -28.67
C ILE A 366 0.22 19.69 -27.74
N PHE A 367 0.10 19.04 -26.59
CA PHE A 367 -1.09 19.15 -25.75
C PHE A 367 -0.92 20.19 -24.63
N PRO A 368 -1.99 20.94 -24.29
CA PRO A 368 -1.90 22.02 -23.31
C PRO A 368 -1.81 21.50 -21.88
N LEU A 369 -1.28 22.32 -20.97
CA LEU A 369 -1.49 22.10 -19.55
C LEU A 369 -2.97 22.32 -19.19
N VAL A 370 -3.46 21.50 -18.27
CA VAL A 370 -4.79 21.63 -17.65
C VAL A 370 -4.60 22.02 -16.20
N SER A 371 -5.47 22.87 -15.68
CA SER A 371 -5.50 23.23 -14.27
C SER A 371 -6.87 22.90 -13.66
N LEU A 372 -6.86 22.10 -12.60
CA LEU A 372 -8.01 21.90 -11.71
C LEU A 372 -7.84 22.85 -10.52
N ASN A 373 -8.73 23.82 -10.36
CA ASN A 373 -8.62 24.87 -9.34
C ASN A 373 -9.55 24.59 -8.17
N PHE A 374 -8.99 24.37 -6.99
CA PHE A 374 -9.73 24.01 -5.78
C PHE A 374 -9.85 25.17 -4.79
N ALA A 375 -10.74 25.00 -3.81
CA ALA A 375 -10.83 25.89 -2.66
C ALA A 375 -9.48 26.05 -1.93
N GLY A 376 -9.32 27.16 -1.23
CA GLY A 376 -8.04 27.53 -0.60
C GLY A 376 -7.01 28.09 -1.59
N GLY A 377 -7.37 28.29 -2.85
CA GLY A 377 -6.47 28.81 -3.89
C GLY A 377 -5.46 27.77 -4.40
N ALA A 378 -5.68 26.49 -4.11
CA ALA A 378 -4.83 25.41 -4.55
C ALA A 378 -5.18 24.99 -5.99
N SER A 379 -4.19 24.99 -6.88
CA SER A 379 -4.35 24.54 -8.26
C SER A 379 -3.53 23.27 -8.50
N MET A 380 -4.17 22.23 -9.04
CA MET A 380 -3.51 21.03 -9.53
C MET A 380 -3.24 21.20 -11.02
N ILE A 381 -1.96 21.22 -11.40
CA ILE A 381 -1.54 21.34 -12.80
C ILE A 381 -1.31 19.93 -13.35
N LEU A 382 -2.11 19.58 -14.35
CA LEU A 382 -2.05 18.31 -15.07
C LEU A 382 -1.25 18.50 -16.36
N LYS A 383 -0.24 17.66 -16.53
CA LYS A 383 0.47 17.47 -17.81
C LYS A 383 -0.37 16.61 -18.74
N PRO A 384 -0.08 16.58 -20.06
CA PRO A 384 -0.82 15.74 -21.00
C PRO A 384 -0.97 14.28 -20.58
N GLU A 385 0.06 13.70 -19.96
CA GLU A 385 0.09 12.32 -19.48
C GLU A 385 -0.77 12.08 -18.23
N ASP A 386 -1.29 13.13 -17.59
CA ASP A 386 -2.19 13.07 -16.44
C ASP A 386 -3.68 13.12 -16.84
N TYR A 387 -3.98 13.35 -18.13
CA TYR A 387 -5.36 13.37 -18.64
C TYR A 387 -5.54 12.64 -19.97
N LEU A 388 -4.45 12.17 -20.60
CA LEU A 388 -4.44 11.31 -21.77
C LEU A 388 -3.88 9.94 -21.43
N LEU A 389 -4.41 8.92 -22.12
CA LEU A 389 -3.91 7.56 -22.10
C LEU A 389 -3.40 7.18 -23.47
N GLN A 390 -2.17 6.66 -23.50
CA GLN A 390 -1.63 6.07 -24.71
C GLN A 390 -2.32 4.72 -24.98
N GLN A 391 -2.77 4.53 -26.21
CA GLN A 391 -3.24 3.26 -26.75
C GLN A 391 -2.26 2.75 -27.81
N ASN A 392 -2.62 1.64 -28.45
CA ASN A 392 -1.87 1.06 -29.56
C ASN A 392 -1.63 2.06 -30.70
N SER A 393 -0.51 1.89 -31.41
CA SER A 393 -0.19 2.70 -32.58
C SER A 393 -0.98 2.25 -33.82
N VAL A 394 -1.45 3.20 -34.62
CA VAL A 394 -2.14 2.95 -35.90
C VAL A 394 -1.33 3.57 -37.02
N GLY A 395 -0.82 2.73 -37.93
CA GLY A 395 -0.03 3.20 -39.09
C GLY A 395 1.26 3.94 -38.71
N GLY A 396 1.88 3.57 -37.58
CA GLY A 396 3.10 4.20 -37.07
C GLY A 396 2.88 5.47 -36.23
N ALA A 397 1.65 5.97 -36.10
CA ALA A 397 1.29 7.07 -35.21
C ALA A 397 0.78 6.53 -33.88
N ALA A 398 1.20 7.12 -32.76
CA ALA A 398 0.68 6.79 -31.44
C ALA A 398 -0.75 7.34 -31.30
N VAL A 399 -1.63 6.53 -30.71
CA VAL A 399 -3.00 6.95 -30.37
C VAL A 399 -2.99 7.39 -28.91
N TRP A 400 -3.41 8.63 -28.64
CA TRP A 400 -3.64 9.12 -27.28
C TRP A 400 -5.10 9.48 -27.11
N CYS A 401 -5.74 8.97 -26.06
CA CYS A 401 -7.16 9.14 -25.79
C CYS A 401 -7.38 9.95 -24.52
N ILE A 402 -8.45 10.73 -24.45
CA ILE A 402 -8.88 11.35 -23.20
C ILE A 402 -9.12 10.25 -22.17
N GLY A 403 -8.33 10.27 -21.09
CA GLY A 403 -8.42 9.29 -20.01
C GLY A 403 -9.52 9.61 -19.00
N PHE A 404 -10.02 10.84 -19.00
CA PHE A 404 -11.26 11.19 -18.31
C PHE A 404 -12.47 10.54 -19.01
N GLN A 405 -13.44 10.10 -18.23
CA GLN A 405 -14.72 9.55 -18.69
C GLN A 405 -15.88 10.35 -18.08
N LYS A 406 -17.10 10.13 -18.58
CA LYS A 406 -18.35 10.60 -17.96
C LYS A 406 -19.31 9.43 -17.79
N ILE A 407 -20.11 9.47 -16.73
CA ILE A 407 -21.21 8.52 -16.52
C ILE A 407 -22.52 9.29 -16.72
N GLN A 408 -23.38 8.78 -17.58
CA GLN A 408 -24.65 9.44 -17.92
C GLN A 408 -25.52 9.60 -16.66
N GLY A 409 -26.01 10.82 -16.43
CA GLY A 409 -26.83 11.17 -15.28
C GLY A 409 -26.07 11.31 -13.96
N GLN A 410 -24.74 11.26 -13.96
CA GLN A 410 -23.92 11.44 -12.75
C GLN A 410 -23.15 12.77 -12.78
N GLY A 411 -23.22 13.50 -11.67
CA GLY A 411 -22.50 14.76 -11.46
C GLY A 411 -21.26 14.60 -10.58
N ILE A 412 -20.74 13.37 -10.42
CA ILE A 412 -19.56 13.07 -9.62
C ILE A 412 -18.31 13.22 -10.49
N THR A 413 -17.27 13.84 -9.93
CA THR A 413 -15.92 13.86 -10.48
C THR A 413 -15.04 12.96 -9.60
N ILE A 414 -14.23 12.09 -10.21
CA ILE A 414 -13.30 11.20 -9.50
C ILE A 414 -11.91 11.42 -10.10
N LEU A 415 -10.95 11.74 -9.23
CA LEU A 415 -9.54 11.82 -9.57
C LEU A 415 -8.90 10.48 -9.21
N GLY A 416 -8.86 9.58 -10.19
CA GLY A 416 -8.23 8.27 -10.05
C GLY A 416 -6.75 8.27 -10.35
N ASP A 417 -6.14 7.08 -10.34
CA ASP A 417 -4.70 6.85 -10.49
C ASP A 417 -4.06 7.59 -11.67
N LEU A 418 -4.79 7.72 -12.79
CA LEU A 418 -4.35 8.54 -13.94
C LEU A 418 -3.93 9.97 -13.54
N VAL A 419 -4.67 10.58 -12.62
CA VAL A 419 -4.40 11.92 -12.08
C VAL A 419 -3.45 11.85 -10.89
N LEU A 420 -3.58 10.82 -10.05
CA LEU A 420 -2.85 10.72 -8.78
C LEU A 420 -1.37 10.34 -8.97
N LYS A 421 -1.01 9.67 -10.06
CA LYS A 421 0.37 9.26 -10.35
C LYS A 421 1.31 10.45 -10.53
N ASP A 422 2.60 10.18 -10.32
CA ASP A 422 3.72 11.12 -10.45
C ASP A 422 3.54 12.39 -9.59
N LYS A 423 2.84 12.22 -8.46
CA LYS A 423 2.54 13.25 -7.47
C LYS A 423 2.61 12.63 -6.08
N ILE A 424 3.18 13.38 -5.14
CA ILE A 424 2.96 13.13 -3.72
C ILE A 424 1.54 13.58 -3.41
N PHE A 425 0.78 12.74 -2.71
CA PHE A 425 -0.46 13.10 -2.04
C PHE A 425 -0.28 12.92 -0.52
N VAL A 426 -0.65 13.95 0.24
CA VAL A 426 -0.63 13.96 1.72
C VAL A 426 -2.06 14.11 2.22
N TYR A 427 -2.56 13.08 2.90
CA TYR A 427 -3.89 13.07 3.52
C TYR A 427 -3.74 13.44 4.99
N ASP A 428 -3.76 14.75 5.28
CA ASP A 428 -3.68 15.28 6.64
C ASP A 428 -5.09 15.30 7.26
N LEU A 429 -5.46 14.17 7.88
CA LEU A 429 -6.79 13.99 8.46
C LEU A 429 -6.95 14.75 9.79
N ALA A 430 -5.85 15.05 10.48
CA ALA A 430 -5.85 15.91 11.66
C ALA A 430 -6.18 17.37 11.28
N GLY A 431 -5.56 17.87 10.21
CA GLY A 431 -5.76 19.19 9.64
C GLY A 431 -6.94 19.31 8.69
N GLN A 432 -7.65 18.21 8.41
CA GLN A 432 -8.81 18.13 7.51
C GLN A 432 -8.52 18.72 6.12
N ARG A 433 -7.42 18.28 5.50
CA ARG A 433 -6.96 18.78 4.19
C ARG A 433 -6.19 17.71 3.43
N ILE A 434 -6.16 17.85 2.10
CA ILE A 434 -5.29 17.05 1.23
C ILE A 434 -4.28 17.98 0.57
N GLY A 435 -3.01 17.56 0.60
CA GLY A 435 -1.92 18.23 -0.09
C GLY A 435 -1.45 17.44 -1.30
N TRP A 436 -0.97 18.12 -2.34
CA TRP A 436 -0.29 17.47 -3.45
C TRP A 436 0.90 18.28 -3.99
N ALA A 437 1.88 17.58 -4.56
CA ALA A 437 2.99 18.15 -5.32
C ALA A 437 3.40 17.20 -6.45
N ASN A 438 3.73 17.73 -7.62
CA ASN A 438 4.37 16.93 -8.67
C ASN A 438 5.71 16.39 -8.15
N TYR A 439 5.95 15.10 -8.32
CA TYR A 439 7.13 14.44 -7.77
C TYR A 439 7.53 13.24 -8.62
N ASP A 440 8.82 12.97 -8.74
CA ASP A 440 9.31 11.72 -9.33
C ASP A 440 9.24 10.64 -8.25
N CYS A 441 8.18 9.82 -8.30
CA CYS A 441 7.93 8.76 -7.31
C CYS A 441 8.95 7.61 -7.34
N SER A 442 10.00 7.68 -8.17
CA SER A 442 11.17 6.79 -8.07
C SER A 442 12.23 7.31 -7.08
N LEU A 443 12.13 8.58 -6.66
CA LEU A 443 13.03 9.19 -5.70
C LEU A 443 12.55 8.94 -4.27
N SER A 444 13.51 8.88 -3.34
CA SER A 444 13.24 8.75 -1.91
C SER A 444 12.58 10.02 -1.36
N VAL A 445 11.72 9.90 -0.36
CA VAL A 445 10.95 11.01 0.22
C VAL A 445 11.31 11.26 1.68
N ASN A 446 11.18 12.50 2.14
CA ASN A 446 11.28 12.80 3.56
C ASN A 446 9.91 12.64 4.22
N VAL A 447 9.86 12.02 5.40
CA VAL A 447 8.63 11.88 6.18
C VAL A 447 8.80 12.52 7.56
N SER A 448 7.76 13.22 8.04
CA SER A 448 7.72 13.82 9.37
C SER A 448 7.41 12.78 10.44
N THR A 449 8.27 12.65 11.46
CA THR A 449 8.02 11.89 12.69
C THR A 449 7.72 12.85 13.85
N THR A 450 6.77 12.50 14.73
CA THR A 450 6.41 13.35 15.88
C THR A 450 7.08 12.83 17.15
N THR A 451 7.96 13.65 17.76
CA THR A 451 8.58 13.32 19.05
C THR A 451 7.68 13.72 20.23
N ASN A 452 7.78 13.00 21.35
CA ASN A 452 7.17 13.37 22.64
C ASN A 452 7.62 14.75 23.18
N ALA A 453 8.57 15.43 22.52
CA ALA A 453 9.00 16.79 22.82
C ALA A 453 8.35 17.87 21.91
N GLY A 454 7.42 17.50 21.04
CA GLY A 454 6.75 18.43 20.12
C GLY A 454 7.64 18.94 18.97
N LYS A 455 8.79 18.28 18.71
CA LYS A 455 9.64 18.57 17.55
C LYS A 455 9.42 17.52 16.46
N SER A 456 9.20 17.98 15.23
CA SER A 456 9.20 17.14 14.04
C SER A 456 10.63 16.89 13.58
N GLU A 457 10.97 15.63 13.29
CA GLU A 457 12.21 15.24 12.62
C GLU A 457 11.90 14.56 11.27
N TYR A 458 12.88 14.55 10.37
CA TYR A 458 12.72 14.03 9.00
C TYR A 458 13.53 12.75 8.80
N VAL A 459 12.89 11.71 8.26
CA VAL A 459 13.54 10.45 7.90
C VAL A 459 13.28 10.14 6.42
N ASN A 460 14.26 9.54 5.75
CA ASN A 460 14.16 9.20 4.33
C ASN A 460 13.46 7.84 4.15
N ALA A 461 12.33 7.83 3.45
CA ALA A 461 11.57 6.63 3.06
C ALA A 461 11.74 6.39 1.54
N GLY A 462 11.70 5.13 1.09
CA GLY A 462 11.82 4.78 -0.33
C GLY A 462 13.15 4.13 -0.76
N GLN A 463 14.02 3.74 0.17
CA GLN A 463 15.20 2.89 -0.11
C GLN A 463 15.19 1.53 0.62
N LEU A 464 14.14 1.24 1.39
CA LEU A 464 14.11 0.09 2.31
C LEU A 464 13.65 -1.23 1.66
N GLY A 465 13.31 -1.20 0.37
CA GLY A 465 12.89 -2.38 -0.42
C GLY A 465 14.02 -3.24 -1.01
N GLU A 466 15.29 -2.99 -0.69
CA GLU A 466 16.42 -3.82 -1.15
C GLU A 466 17.33 -4.28 0.01
N SER A 467 16.75 -4.94 1.01
CA SER A 467 17.55 -5.80 1.91
C SER A 467 16.90 -7.14 2.21
N SER A 468 16.32 -7.76 1.18
CA SER A 468 16.55 -9.19 1.02
C SER A 468 17.56 -9.33 -0.11
N SER A 469 18.83 -9.53 0.25
CA SER A 469 19.79 -9.99 -0.75
C SER A 469 19.27 -11.35 -1.24
N LEU A 470 18.65 -11.36 -2.41
CA LEU A 470 18.82 -12.47 -3.34
C LEU A 470 20.33 -12.55 -3.59
N GLN A 471 21.04 -13.25 -2.70
CA GLN A 471 22.28 -13.88 -3.10
C GLN A 471 21.89 -14.78 -4.26
N ASN A 472 22.15 -14.30 -5.47
CA ASN A 472 22.45 -15.13 -6.62
C ASN A 472 23.61 -16.03 -6.19
N VAL A 473 23.31 -17.12 -5.48
CA VAL A 473 24.23 -18.21 -5.25
C VAL A 473 24.42 -18.86 -6.62
N PRO A 474 25.61 -18.79 -7.22
CA PRO A 474 25.83 -19.49 -8.47
C PRO A 474 25.67 -21.00 -8.20
N TYR A 475 24.76 -21.61 -8.96
CA TYR A 475 24.55 -23.04 -9.12
C TYR A 475 25.87 -23.84 -9.16
N LYS A 476 26.40 -24.25 -8.00
CA LYS A 476 27.52 -25.21 -7.92
C LYS A 476 27.50 -26.18 -6.74
N LEU A 477 26.48 -26.15 -5.87
CA LEU A 477 26.40 -27.10 -4.72
C LEU A 477 25.37 -28.23 -4.90
N ILE A 478 24.47 -28.14 -5.87
CA ILE A 478 23.49 -29.19 -6.19
C ILE A 478 24.16 -30.50 -6.72
N PRO A 479 25.31 -30.51 -7.43
CA PRO A 479 25.90 -31.77 -7.87
C PRO A 479 26.53 -32.57 -6.73
N ILE A 480 27.03 -31.91 -5.68
CA ILE A 480 27.87 -32.55 -4.65
C ILE A 480 27.02 -33.31 -3.62
N SER A 481 25.86 -32.77 -3.25
CA SER A 481 24.90 -33.45 -2.36
C SER A 481 24.25 -34.66 -3.03
N ILE A 482 24.01 -34.61 -4.35
CA ILE A 482 23.49 -35.74 -5.11
C ILE A 482 24.55 -36.86 -5.23
N ILE A 483 25.82 -36.51 -5.43
CA ILE A 483 26.93 -37.48 -5.50
C ILE A 483 27.19 -38.15 -4.15
N THR A 484 27.15 -37.41 -3.04
CA THR A 484 27.35 -37.97 -1.69
C THR A 484 26.17 -38.85 -1.24
N PHE A 485 24.94 -38.51 -1.63
CA PHE A 485 23.77 -39.34 -1.38
C PHE A 485 23.78 -40.64 -2.21
N LEU A 486 24.18 -40.58 -3.49
CA LEU A 486 24.34 -41.76 -4.35
C LEU A 486 25.48 -42.68 -3.87
N LEU A 487 26.58 -42.12 -3.35
CA LEU A 487 27.67 -42.89 -2.72
C LEU A 487 27.22 -43.59 -1.44
N HIS A 488 26.40 -42.95 -0.61
CA HIS A 488 25.80 -43.59 0.57
C HIS A 488 24.85 -44.74 0.21
N ILE A 489 24.04 -44.59 -0.85
CA ILE A 489 23.18 -45.67 -1.33
C ILE A 489 24.01 -46.84 -1.89
N LEU A 490 25.07 -46.57 -2.64
CA LEU A 490 25.96 -47.61 -3.19
C LEU A 490 26.72 -48.39 -2.10
N VAL A 491 27.17 -47.71 -1.04
CA VAL A 491 27.82 -48.35 0.12
C VAL A 491 26.82 -49.17 0.94
N PHE A 492 25.59 -48.69 1.13
CA PHE A 492 24.54 -49.46 1.80
C PHE A 492 24.06 -50.68 0.98
N HIS A 493 23.96 -50.57 -0.35
CA HIS A 493 23.57 -51.70 -1.20
C HIS A 493 24.65 -52.79 -1.29
N SER A 494 25.93 -52.42 -1.26
CA SER A 494 27.04 -53.39 -1.26
C SER A 494 27.23 -54.12 0.07
N LEU A 495 26.72 -53.57 1.18
CA LEU A 495 26.65 -54.23 2.49
C LEU A 495 25.44 -55.17 2.66
N LEU A 496 24.42 -55.06 1.79
CA LEU A 496 23.22 -55.94 1.83
C LEU A 496 23.35 -57.21 0.99
N PHE A 497 24.39 -57.33 0.15
CA PHE A 497 24.61 -58.47 -0.74
C PHE A 497 25.94 -59.22 -0.48
N LEU A 498 26.50 -59.10 0.73
CA LEU A 498 27.68 -59.84 1.19
C LEU A 498 27.35 -60.67 2.43
#